data_AF-A0A4R7HVZ1-F1
#
_entry.id   AF-A0A4R7HVZ1-F1
#
_cell.length_a   1.000
_cell.length_b   1.000
_cell.length_c   1.000
_cell.angle_alpha   90.00
_cell.angle_beta   90.00
_cell.angle_gamma   90.00
#
_symmetry.space_group_name_H-M   'P 1'
#
loop_
_entity.id
_entity.type
_entity.pdbx_description
1 polymer ?
#
loop_
_entity_poly.entity_id
_entity_poly.type
_entity_poly.pdbx_seq_one_letter_code
_entity_poly.pdbx_strand_id
1 'polypeptide(L)'
;MSTWRFRGVWVAGAAVVALLAFVVVLQAWSVDAAPGDDDATFVPTAGCRLTDTRPAPNTVGPRSAPIGADEAVTVTVRGSNGQCTGALAIPSDAVGVALNVTAVNATAPSNVRLYPANLSSAPTLSNLNVTAGAPATPNKVDVKLSPDGKIKVYNFAGSVNIIIDVVGYYSGSSLQELADELGAVKSDLAAVESDVASLEAEVTDLAEGRSFAVSNEIAAGTPLSSTAASVIDVSVTAPVDGQVTINYSTNATVSTSGSFTYATCAPFETTSIPGSVNLSDIGSSTVSDYGHEQPRAEGTLSGTRTFDIDAGQTVSYSVACSDKDLSTSGSVLGRTITAIFTPAP
;
A
#
# COMPACT_ATOMS: atom_id res chain seq x y z
N MET A 1 7.44 -46.56 -40.14
CA MET A 1 7.08 -45.90 -38.86
C MET A 1 7.99 -46.44 -37.75
N SER A 2 9.08 -45.77 -37.35
CA SER A 2 9.80 -46.14 -36.09
C SER A 2 10.96 -45.19 -35.70
N THR A 3 11.56 -44.42 -36.60
CA THR A 3 12.80 -43.67 -36.27
C THR A 3 12.59 -42.31 -35.59
N TRP A 4 11.37 -41.77 -35.58
CA TRP A 4 11.08 -40.44 -35.02
C TRP A 4 10.85 -40.43 -33.50
N ARG A 5 10.57 -41.59 -32.89
CA ARG A 5 10.29 -41.69 -31.44
C ARG A 5 11.54 -41.76 -30.57
N PHE A 6 12.69 -42.17 -31.10
CA PHE A 6 13.91 -42.32 -30.30
C PHE A 6 14.66 -41.01 -30.06
N ARG A 7 14.57 -40.01 -30.94
CA ARG A 7 15.29 -38.74 -30.76
C ARG A 7 14.62 -37.79 -29.76
N GLY A 8 13.30 -37.86 -29.58
CA GLY A 8 12.57 -37.03 -28.62
C GLY A 8 12.84 -37.37 -27.15
N VAL A 9 13.05 -38.65 -26.85
CA VAL A 9 13.29 -39.12 -25.47
C VAL A 9 14.64 -38.66 -24.93
N TRP A 10 15.68 -38.64 -25.76
CA TRP A 10 17.01 -38.17 -25.35
C TRP A 10 17.09 -36.65 -25.18
N VAL A 11 16.37 -35.88 -26.00
CA VAL A 11 16.31 -34.42 -25.87
C VAL A 11 15.49 -34.01 -24.64
N ALA A 12 14.38 -34.69 -24.37
CA ALA A 12 13.58 -34.46 -23.16
C ALA A 12 14.36 -34.83 -21.89
N GLY A 13 15.08 -35.95 -21.89
CA GLY A 13 15.93 -36.37 -20.76
C GLY A 13 17.07 -35.38 -20.47
N ALA A 14 17.74 -34.90 -21.51
CA ALA A 14 18.81 -33.90 -21.35
C ALA A 14 18.29 -32.55 -20.83
N ALA A 15 17.10 -32.11 -21.29
CA ALA A 15 16.47 -30.89 -20.80
C ALA A 15 16.06 -31.00 -19.32
N VAL A 16 15.52 -32.15 -18.90
CA VAL A 16 15.15 -32.40 -17.49
C VAL A 16 16.38 -32.46 -16.59
N VAL A 17 17.47 -33.11 -17.03
CA VAL A 17 18.73 -33.16 -16.28
C VAL A 17 19.37 -31.78 -16.18
N ALA A 18 19.33 -30.98 -17.26
CA ALA A 18 19.84 -29.61 -17.24
C ALA A 18 19.01 -28.70 -16.31
N LEU A 19 17.67 -28.83 -16.32
CA LEU A 19 16.78 -28.12 -15.40
C LEU A 19 17.02 -28.52 -13.95
N LEU A 20 17.15 -29.82 -13.66
CA LEU A 20 17.46 -30.31 -12.31
C LEU A 20 18.84 -29.85 -11.84
N ALA A 21 19.86 -29.90 -12.71
CA ALA A 21 21.19 -29.39 -12.39
C ALA A 21 21.17 -27.88 -12.16
N PHE A 22 20.39 -27.11 -12.94
CA PHE A 22 20.25 -25.66 -12.77
C PHE A 22 19.52 -25.31 -11.45
N VAL A 23 18.48 -26.07 -11.08
CA VAL A 23 17.79 -25.92 -9.79
C VAL A 23 18.72 -26.27 -8.62
N VAL A 24 19.49 -27.35 -8.70
CA VAL A 24 20.46 -27.73 -7.65
C VAL A 24 21.58 -26.70 -7.52
N VAL A 25 22.05 -26.13 -8.63
CA VAL A 25 23.08 -25.08 -8.61
C VAL A 25 22.53 -23.77 -8.05
N LEU A 26 21.28 -23.37 -8.34
CA LEU A 26 20.69 -22.18 -7.72
C LEU A 26 20.41 -22.34 -6.21
N GLN A 27 20.06 -23.54 -5.75
CA GLN A 27 19.84 -23.84 -4.33
C GLN A 27 21.14 -24.06 -3.54
N ALA A 28 22.28 -24.28 -4.22
CA ALA A 28 23.58 -24.43 -3.57
C ALA A 28 24.27 -23.09 -3.24
N TRP A 29 23.68 -21.96 -3.66
CA TRP A 29 24.25 -20.61 -3.49
C TRP A 29 23.44 -19.78 -2.48
N SER A 30 22.31 -20.29 -2.00
CA SER A 30 21.80 -19.92 -0.68
C SER A 30 22.75 -20.49 0.36
N VAL A 31 23.82 -19.74 0.64
CA VAL A 31 24.39 -19.74 1.98
C VAL A 31 23.29 -19.20 2.87
N ASP A 32 22.39 -20.08 3.30
CA ASP A 32 21.74 -19.86 4.58
C ASP A 32 22.90 -19.86 5.57
N ALA A 33 23.38 -18.66 5.93
CA ALA A 33 23.88 -18.49 7.28
C ALA A 33 22.68 -18.92 8.12
N ALA A 34 22.69 -20.16 8.62
CA ALA A 34 21.60 -20.67 9.42
C ALA A 34 21.36 -19.60 10.49
N PRO A 35 20.21 -18.89 10.46
CA PRO A 35 19.93 -17.89 11.47
C PRO A 35 19.76 -18.70 12.74
N GLY A 36 20.82 -18.79 13.54
CA GLY A 36 20.69 -19.30 14.88
C GLY A 36 20.02 -18.20 15.68
N ASP A 37 19.11 -18.56 16.58
CA ASP A 37 18.51 -17.64 17.58
C ASP A 37 19.55 -16.94 18.50
N ASP A 38 20.84 -17.13 18.25
CA ASP A 38 21.99 -16.62 19.00
C ASP A 38 22.90 -15.68 18.18
N ASP A 39 22.48 -15.24 16.99
CA ASP A 39 23.27 -14.29 16.18
C ASP A 39 23.47 -12.97 16.93
N ALA A 40 24.73 -12.56 17.01
CA ALA A 40 25.14 -11.37 17.75
C ALA A 40 26.03 -10.48 16.89
N THR A 41 25.64 -9.21 16.74
CA THR A 41 26.42 -8.22 16.00
C THR A 41 27.38 -7.52 16.93
N PHE A 42 28.67 -7.50 16.56
CA PHE A 42 29.66 -6.72 17.28
C PHE A 42 29.54 -5.23 16.92
N VAL A 43 29.32 -4.40 17.94
CA VAL A 43 29.30 -2.95 17.82
C VAL A 43 30.55 -2.37 18.51
N PRO A 44 31.51 -1.82 17.76
CA PRO A 44 32.68 -1.17 18.35
C PRO A 44 32.28 0.11 19.07
N THR A 45 32.98 0.46 20.15
CA THR A 45 32.80 1.73 20.86
C THR A 45 34.10 2.51 20.90
N ALA A 46 34.05 3.82 21.22
CA ALA A 46 35.27 4.61 21.46
C ALA A 46 36.04 4.17 22.73
N GLY A 47 35.49 3.19 23.46
CA GLY A 47 36.06 2.60 24.65
C GLY A 47 35.79 3.38 25.93
N CYS A 48 35.70 2.67 27.05
CA CYS A 48 35.51 3.24 28.37
C CYS A 48 36.00 2.28 29.45
N ARG A 49 36.45 2.82 30.59
CA ARG A 49 36.83 1.99 31.75
C ARG A 49 35.59 1.62 32.55
N LEU A 50 35.25 0.33 32.57
CA LEU A 50 34.12 -0.17 33.32
C LEU A 50 34.46 -0.33 34.81
N THR A 51 35.63 -0.89 35.10
CA THR A 51 36.09 -1.05 36.49
C THR A 51 37.61 -1.00 36.60
N ASP A 52 38.10 -0.54 37.75
CA ASP A 52 39.51 -0.59 38.14
C ASP A 52 39.57 -0.77 39.64
N THR A 53 39.98 -1.96 40.08
CA THR A 53 39.94 -2.32 41.50
C THR A 53 41.15 -1.81 42.27
N ARG A 54 42.08 -1.11 41.61
CA ARG A 54 43.24 -0.52 42.30
C ARG A 54 42.77 0.56 43.28
N PRO A 55 43.53 0.82 44.35
CA PRO A 55 43.25 1.93 45.25
C PRO A 55 43.27 3.30 44.54
N ALA A 56 42.67 4.29 45.20
CA ALA A 56 42.71 5.67 44.75
C ALA A 56 44.16 6.14 44.50
N PRO A 57 44.40 7.00 43.48
CA PRO A 57 43.41 7.71 42.67
C PRO A 57 42.90 6.93 41.45
N ASN A 58 43.33 5.68 41.25
CA ASN A 58 43.06 4.94 40.01
C ASN A 58 41.70 4.22 39.98
N THR A 59 41.00 4.14 41.12
CA THR A 59 39.77 3.36 41.25
C THR A 59 38.68 3.82 40.28
N VAL A 60 38.04 2.86 39.60
CA VAL A 60 36.82 3.09 38.83
C VAL A 60 35.77 2.07 39.23
N GLY A 61 34.57 2.55 39.56
CA GLY A 61 33.49 1.73 40.11
C GLY A 61 33.56 1.62 41.64
N PRO A 62 32.70 0.77 42.24
CA PRO A 62 32.47 0.78 43.68
C PRO A 62 33.55 0.09 44.51
N ARG A 63 34.46 -0.67 43.88
CA ARG A 63 35.48 -1.47 44.58
C ARG A 63 36.87 -0.85 44.42
N SER A 64 37.50 -0.49 45.54
CA SER A 64 38.86 0.07 45.62
C SER A 64 39.90 -0.89 46.24
N ALA A 65 39.65 -2.20 46.15
CA ALA A 65 40.48 -3.25 46.75
C ALA A 65 40.68 -4.43 45.79
N PRO A 66 41.82 -5.14 45.86
CA PRO A 66 42.07 -6.31 45.01
C PRO A 66 41.05 -7.41 45.27
N ILE A 67 40.80 -8.25 44.26
CA ILE A 67 39.99 -9.46 44.37
C ILE A 67 40.84 -10.52 45.08
N GLY A 68 40.33 -11.07 46.18
CA GLY A 68 41.00 -12.05 47.04
C GLY A 68 40.98 -13.47 46.49
N ALA A 69 41.47 -14.41 47.30
CA ALA A 69 41.57 -15.82 46.93
C ALA A 69 40.17 -16.46 46.94
N ASP A 70 39.88 -17.25 45.91
CA ASP A 70 38.58 -17.89 45.70
C ASP A 70 37.38 -16.91 45.73
N GLU A 71 37.62 -15.64 45.39
CA GLU A 71 36.59 -14.59 45.40
C GLU A 71 36.05 -14.35 43.99
N ALA A 72 34.72 -14.24 43.86
CA ALA A 72 34.04 -13.74 42.67
C ALA A 72 33.34 -12.42 42.95
N VAL A 73 33.65 -11.39 42.16
CA VAL A 73 33.02 -10.06 42.25
C VAL A 73 32.08 -9.87 41.08
N THR A 74 30.86 -9.39 41.36
CA THR A 74 29.89 -9.05 40.30
C THR A 74 30.15 -7.63 39.79
N VAL A 75 30.18 -7.47 38.47
CA VAL A 75 30.31 -6.20 37.78
C VAL A 75 29.05 -5.97 36.93
N THR A 76 28.37 -4.86 37.16
CA THR A 76 27.27 -4.41 36.31
C THR A 76 27.83 -3.81 35.03
N VAL A 77 27.40 -4.30 33.88
CA VAL A 77 27.92 -3.90 32.57
C VAL A 77 26.95 -2.98 31.85
N ARG A 78 25.70 -3.42 31.67
CA ARG A 78 24.65 -2.63 30.99
C ARG A 78 24.35 -1.32 31.71
N GLY A 79 24.02 -0.29 30.94
CA GLY A 79 23.72 1.05 31.42
C GLY A 79 24.97 1.89 31.68
N SER A 80 24.80 2.91 32.51
CA SER A 80 25.88 3.84 32.88
C SER A 80 26.65 3.33 34.11
N ASN A 81 27.83 2.75 33.90
CA ASN A 81 28.69 2.20 34.96
C ASN A 81 30.15 2.61 34.79
N GLY A 82 30.87 2.84 35.89
CA GLY A 82 32.26 3.29 35.83
C GLY A 82 32.38 4.59 35.03
N GLN A 83 33.23 4.58 33.99
CA GLN A 83 33.37 5.67 33.02
C GLN A 83 32.56 5.46 31.74
N CYS A 84 31.84 4.34 31.63
CA CYS A 84 30.95 4.03 30.51
C CYS A 84 29.61 4.74 30.73
N THR A 85 29.53 6.02 30.43
CA THR A 85 28.34 6.86 30.66
C THR A 85 27.95 7.65 29.41
N GLY A 86 26.70 8.17 29.36
CA GLY A 86 26.21 8.94 28.22
C GLY A 86 26.26 8.13 26.92
N ALA A 87 26.93 8.66 25.89
CA ALA A 87 27.11 7.97 24.61
C ALA A 87 27.99 6.70 24.70
N LEU A 88 28.71 6.49 25.81
CA LEU A 88 29.52 5.30 26.08
C LEU A 88 28.81 4.30 27.00
N ALA A 89 27.58 4.61 27.44
CA ALA A 89 26.78 3.66 28.22
C ALA A 89 26.49 2.40 27.38
N ILE A 90 26.56 1.23 28.01
CA ILE A 90 26.32 -0.03 27.31
C ILE A 90 24.81 -0.22 27.14
N PRO A 91 24.29 -0.44 25.92
CA PRO A 91 22.85 -0.57 25.70
C PRO A 91 22.17 -1.68 26.48
N SER A 92 20.87 -1.51 26.76
CA SER A 92 20.07 -2.46 27.56
C SER A 92 19.85 -3.82 26.87
N ASP A 93 19.93 -3.84 25.54
CA ASP A 93 19.81 -4.99 24.66
C ASP A 93 21.15 -5.69 24.37
N ALA A 94 22.28 -5.19 24.88
CA ALA A 94 23.58 -5.84 24.71
C ALA A 94 23.56 -7.24 25.32
N VAL A 95 23.83 -8.28 24.54
CA VAL A 95 23.85 -9.69 24.98
C VAL A 95 25.24 -10.16 25.42
N GLY A 96 26.29 -9.43 25.06
CA GLY A 96 27.67 -9.72 25.41
C GLY A 96 28.54 -8.47 25.35
N VAL A 97 29.77 -8.57 25.86
CA VAL A 97 30.76 -7.49 25.77
C VAL A 97 32.12 -8.00 25.35
N ALA A 98 32.81 -7.15 24.60
CA ALA A 98 34.20 -7.31 24.22
C ALA A 98 35.05 -6.38 25.11
N LEU A 99 35.98 -6.98 25.83
CA LEU A 99 36.74 -6.33 26.89
C LEU A 99 38.24 -6.44 26.62
N ASN A 100 38.98 -5.42 27.04
CA ASN A 100 40.38 -5.55 27.38
C ASN A 100 40.48 -5.66 28.91
N VAL A 101 40.93 -6.82 29.40
CA VAL A 101 41.05 -7.09 30.83
C VAL A 101 42.52 -7.10 31.19
N THR A 102 42.92 -6.32 32.18
CA THR A 102 44.32 -6.28 32.64
C THR A 102 44.39 -6.64 34.12
N ALA A 103 45.17 -7.67 34.43
CA ALA A 103 45.44 -8.08 35.80
C ALA A 103 46.80 -7.53 36.26
N VAL A 104 46.84 -6.94 37.45
CA VAL A 104 48.04 -6.31 38.03
C VAL A 104 48.18 -6.58 39.53
N ASN A 105 49.41 -6.49 40.04
CA ASN A 105 49.74 -6.68 41.45
C ASN A 105 49.22 -8.00 42.03
N ALA A 106 49.37 -9.10 41.28
CA ALA A 106 49.08 -10.44 41.80
C ALA A 106 50.04 -10.79 42.95
N THR A 107 49.56 -11.45 44.00
CA THR A 107 50.37 -11.86 45.16
C THR A 107 50.75 -13.34 45.16
N ALA A 108 50.16 -14.13 44.26
CA ALA A 108 50.48 -15.56 44.06
C ALA A 108 50.17 -15.97 42.61
N PRO A 109 50.68 -17.12 42.14
CA PRO A 109 50.19 -17.76 40.93
C PRO A 109 48.67 -17.98 41.00
N SER A 110 47.93 -17.46 40.01
CA SER A 110 46.47 -17.50 39.97
C SER A 110 45.95 -17.49 38.54
N ASN A 111 44.64 -17.70 38.40
CA ASN A 111 43.92 -17.50 37.16
C ASN A 111 42.66 -16.65 37.39
N VAL A 112 42.35 -15.81 36.40
CA VAL A 112 41.22 -14.88 36.39
C VAL A 112 40.19 -15.38 35.39
N ARG A 113 38.92 -15.39 35.80
CA ARG A 113 37.79 -15.88 34.98
C ARG A 113 36.67 -14.86 34.95
N LEU A 114 36.19 -14.55 33.75
CA LEU A 114 35.06 -13.67 33.52
C LEU A 114 33.94 -14.50 32.91
N TYR A 115 32.75 -14.43 33.50
CA TYR A 115 31.63 -15.28 33.10
C TYR A 115 30.27 -14.63 33.41
N PRO A 116 29.17 -15.08 32.79
CA PRO A 116 27.84 -14.57 33.05
C PRO A 116 27.47 -14.65 34.53
N ALA A 117 26.95 -13.56 35.11
CA ALA A 117 26.70 -13.49 36.55
C ALA A 117 25.60 -14.46 37.06
N ASN A 118 24.76 -14.99 36.17
CA ASN A 118 23.73 -15.98 36.49
C ASN A 118 24.29 -17.40 36.68
N LEU A 119 25.55 -17.67 36.37
CA LEU A 119 26.18 -18.94 36.70
C LEU A 119 26.47 -19.02 38.20
N SER A 120 26.15 -20.18 38.80
CA SER A 120 26.32 -20.46 40.23
C SER A 120 27.77 -20.77 40.61
N SER A 121 28.57 -21.30 39.67
CA SER A 121 30.00 -21.61 39.87
C SER A 121 30.85 -21.03 38.75
N ALA A 122 32.08 -20.61 39.08
CA ALA A 122 33.05 -20.19 38.08
C ALA A 122 33.37 -21.34 37.11
N PRO A 123 33.41 -21.11 35.79
CA PRO A 123 33.86 -22.11 34.81
C PRO A 123 35.29 -22.57 35.11
N THR A 124 35.71 -23.73 34.59
CA THR A 124 37.09 -24.24 34.79
C THR A 124 38.13 -23.55 33.92
N LEU A 125 37.70 -22.90 32.82
CA LEU A 125 38.55 -22.22 31.86
C LEU A 125 38.97 -20.83 32.37
N SER A 126 40.26 -20.49 32.23
CA SER A 126 40.81 -19.18 32.59
C SER A 126 40.83 -18.21 31.41
N ASN A 127 40.54 -16.93 31.66
CA ASN A 127 40.80 -15.87 30.68
C ASN A 127 42.22 -15.34 30.80
N LEU A 128 42.76 -15.21 32.02
CA LEU A 128 44.13 -14.76 32.26
C LEU A 128 44.79 -15.66 33.30
N ASN A 129 46.10 -15.87 33.15
CA ASN A 129 46.93 -16.53 34.14
C ASN A 129 47.99 -15.54 34.61
N VAL A 130 48.15 -15.39 35.92
CA VAL A 130 49.01 -14.38 36.53
C VAL A 130 49.89 -15.00 37.59
N THR A 131 51.02 -14.35 37.89
CA THR A 131 51.92 -14.74 38.98
C THR A 131 52.47 -13.52 39.68
N ALA A 132 52.95 -13.69 40.91
CA ALA A 132 53.53 -12.61 41.69
C ALA A 132 54.77 -12.03 41.00
N GLY A 133 54.89 -10.70 41.00
CA GLY A 133 56.00 -9.97 40.39
C GLY A 133 55.98 -9.88 38.86
N ALA A 134 54.98 -10.48 38.19
CA ALA A 134 54.80 -10.30 36.76
C ALA A 134 54.37 -8.86 36.42
N PRO A 135 54.77 -8.32 35.25
CA PRO A 135 54.20 -7.10 34.70
C PRO A 135 52.67 -7.21 34.54
N ALA A 136 52.04 -6.06 34.26
CA ALA A 136 50.62 -6.03 33.93
C ALA A 136 50.30 -7.03 32.82
N THR A 137 49.32 -7.90 33.05
CA THR A 137 48.97 -9.00 32.14
C THR A 137 47.62 -8.67 31.48
N PRO A 138 47.60 -8.14 30.25
CA PRO A 138 46.38 -7.88 29.51
C PRO A 138 45.89 -9.10 28.72
N ASN A 139 44.59 -9.20 28.49
CA ASN A 139 43.99 -10.10 27.52
C ASN A 139 42.68 -9.54 26.95
N LYS A 140 42.39 -9.84 25.67
CA LYS A 140 41.08 -9.62 25.06
C LYS A 140 40.11 -10.70 25.58
N VAL A 141 38.95 -10.27 26.09
CA VAL A 141 37.94 -11.18 26.62
C VAL A 141 36.58 -10.83 26.04
N ASP A 142 35.94 -11.79 25.37
CA ASP A 142 34.55 -11.71 24.96
C ASP A 142 33.72 -12.56 25.92
N VAL A 143 32.66 -11.97 26.50
CA VAL A 143 31.86 -12.64 27.55
C VAL A 143 30.37 -12.32 27.39
N LYS A 144 29.53 -13.35 27.45
CA LYS A 144 28.07 -13.22 27.46
C LYS A 144 27.64 -12.56 28.78
N LEU A 145 26.66 -11.65 28.70
CA LEU A 145 26.08 -11.05 29.90
C LEU A 145 25.03 -12.00 30.49
N SER A 146 24.85 -11.94 31.81
CA SER A 146 23.62 -12.49 32.41
C SER A 146 22.39 -11.76 31.86
N PRO A 147 21.17 -12.31 32.03
CA PRO A 147 19.92 -11.61 31.68
C PRO A 147 19.84 -10.19 32.27
N ASP A 148 20.37 -10.00 33.50
CA ASP A 148 20.45 -8.69 34.17
C ASP A 148 21.60 -7.77 33.67
N GLY A 149 22.35 -8.14 32.63
CA GLY A 149 23.42 -7.33 32.08
C GLY A 149 24.70 -7.30 32.91
N LYS A 150 25.04 -8.39 33.61
CA LYS A 150 26.16 -8.46 34.55
C LYS A 150 27.12 -9.59 34.23
N ILE A 151 28.36 -9.45 34.70
CA ILE A 151 29.39 -10.50 34.70
C ILE A 151 29.93 -10.71 36.11
N LYS A 152 30.55 -11.86 36.34
CA LYS A 152 31.38 -12.13 37.51
C LYS A 152 32.84 -12.18 37.09
N VAL A 153 33.71 -11.62 37.92
CA VAL A 153 35.17 -11.67 37.81
C VAL A 153 35.69 -12.48 39.00
N TYR A 154 36.25 -13.64 38.73
CA TYR A 154 36.77 -14.56 39.74
C TYR A 154 38.29 -14.61 39.75
N ASN A 155 38.87 -14.68 40.94
CA ASN A 155 40.30 -14.93 41.16
C ASN A 155 40.51 -16.22 41.97
N PHE A 156 41.34 -17.12 41.46
CA PHE A 156 41.55 -18.43 42.09
C PHE A 156 42.37 -18.39 43.38
N ALA A 157 43.53 -17.74 43.37
CA ALA A 157 44.48 -17.72 44.49
C ALA A 157 45.13 -16.35 44.69
N GLY A 158 45.68 -16.13 45.89
CA GLY A 158 46.26 -14.85 46.27
C GLY A 158 45.27 -13.69 46.12
N SER A 159 45.77 -12.50 45.84
CA SER A 159 44.98 -11.31 45.54
C SER A 159 45.47 -10.65 44.27
N VAL A 160 44.57 -10.10 43.47
CA VAL A 160 44.91 -9.43 42.21
C VAL A 160 44.03 -8.21 41.98
N ASN A 161 44.58 -7.15 41.38
CA ASN A 161 43.79 -6.02 40.93
C ASN A 161 43.40 -6.22 39.46
N ILE A 162 42.15 -5.92 39.13
CA ILE A 162 41.61 -6.06 37.78
C ILE A 162 41.20 -4.69 37.24
N ILE A 163 41.58 -4.44 35.99
CA ILE A 163 41.18 -3.29 35.19
C ILE A 163 40.39 -3.84 34.01
N ILE A 164 39.18 -3.33 33.77
CA ILE A 164 38.31 -3.72 32.66
C ILE A 164 38.00 -2.49 31.84
N ASP A 165 38.48 -2.49 30.60
CA ASP A 165 38.12 -1.51 29.59
C ASP A 165 37.20 -2.18 28.56
N VAL A 166 36.09 -1.54 28.22
CA VAL A 166 35.18 -2.00 27.16
C VAL A 166 35.74 -1.52 25.82
N VAL A 167 35.81 -2.40 24.83
CA VAL A 167 36.20 -2.05 23.45
C VAL A 167 35.05 -2.18 22.46
N GLY A 168 33.97 -2.85 22.86
CA GLY A 168 32.71 -2.95 22.14
C GLY A 168 31.72 -3.84 22.87
N TYR A 169 30.51 -3.95 22.33
CA TYR A 169 29.48 -4.84 22.84
C TYR A 169 28.87 -5.66 21.72
N TYR A 170 28.24 -6.76 22.10
CA TYR A 170 27.45 -7.57 21.18
C TYR A 170 25.99 -7.23 21.40
N SER A 171 25.31 -6.70 20.39
CA SER A 171 23.86 -6.59 20.41
C SER A 171 23.25 -7.87 19.85
N GLY A 172 22.14 -8.30 20.42
CA GLY A 172 21.27 -9.25 19.74
C GLY A 172 20.57 -8.46 18.64
N SER A 173 20.99 -8.60 17.39
CA SER A 173 20.25 -8.05 16.25
C SER A 173 19.72 -9.20 15.41
N SER A 174 18.71 -9.86 15.95
CA SER A 174 17.33 -9.79 15.47
C SER A 174 17.06 -9.82 13.95
N LEU A 175 17.90 -10.51 13.16
CA LEU A 175 17.45 -10.98 11.84
C LEU A 175 16.08 -11.69 11.93
N GLN A 176 15.82 -12.36 13.07
CA GLN A 176 14.53 -12.93 13.40
C GLN A 176 13.45 -11.86 13.64
N GLU A 177 13.69 -10.83 14.46
CA GLU A 177 12.69 -9.76 14.70
C GLU A 177 12.42 -8.96 13.44
N LEU A 178 13.45 -8.71 12.62
CA LEU A 178 13.31 -8.06 11.32
C LEU A 178 12.58 -8.97 10.31
N ALA A 179 12.78 -10.29 10.39
CA ALA A 179 12.04 -11.26 9.58
C ALA A 179 10.58 -11.38 10.03
N ASP A 180 10.31 -11.30 11.33
CA ASP A 180 8.98 -11.32 11.92
C ASP A 180 8.22 -10.03 11.56
N GLU A 181 8.86 -8.86 11.70
CA GLU A 181 8.33 -7.58 11.22
C GLU A 181 8.06 -7.61 9.72
N LEU A 182 8.99 -8.13 8.91
CA LEU A 182 8.80 -8.29 7.47
C LEU A 182 7.64 -9.26 7.15
N GLY A 183 7.48 -10.31 7.95
CA GLY A 183 6.37 -11.26 7.85
C GLY A 183 5.03 -10.58 8.14
N ALA A 184 4.95 -9.78 9.19
CA ALA A 184 3.77 -8.99 9.53
C ALA A 184 3.41 -7.99 8.42
N VAL A 185 4.40 -7.23 7.93
CA VAL A 185 4.20 -6.27 6.82
C VAL A 185 3.69 -6.95 5.56
N LYS A 186 4.19 -8.15 5.23
CA LYS A 186 3.67 -8.93 4.08
C LYS A 186 2.23 -9.39 4.29
N SER A 187 1.87 -9.77 5.51
CA SER A 187 0.49 -10.14 5.85
C SER A 187 -0.45 -8.95 5.72
N ASP A 188 -0.05 -7.79 6.23
CA ASP A 188 -0.82 -6.56 6.15
C ASP A 188 -0.98 -6.11 4.68
N LEU A 189 0.08 -6.23 3.87
CA LEU A 189 0.01 -5.94 2.44
C LEU A 189 -1.01 -6.83 1.73
N ALA A 190 -1.02 -8.13 2.01
CA ALA A 190 -1.98 -9.07 1.42
C ALA A 190 -3.43 -8.74 1.82
N ALA A 191 -3.65 -8.27 3.05
CA ALA A 191 -4.98 -7.80 3.49
C ALA A 191 -5.40 -6.54 2.73
N VAL A 192 -4.50 -5.56 2.58
CA VAL A 192 -4.77 -4.33 1.80
C VAL A 192 -5.07 -4.65 0.34
N GLU A 193 -4.34 -5.59 -0.29
CA GLU A 193 -4.61 -6.01 -1.67
C GLU A 193 -6.00 -6.64 -1.82
N SER A 194 -6.44 -7.43 -0.83
CA SER A 194 -7.80 -7.98 -0.79
C SER A 194 -8.88 -6.91 -0.62
N ASP A 195 -8.64 -5.93 0.27
CA ASP A 195 -9.56 -4.82 0.48
C ASP A 195 -9.70 -3.98 -0.79
N VAL A 196 -8.59 -3.66 -1.46
CA VAL A 196 -8.61 -2.93 -2.74
C VAL A 196 -9.43 -3.68 -3.79
N ALA A 197 -9.27 -4.99 -3.93
CA ALA A 197 -10.05 -5.78 -4.88
C ALA A 197 -11.56 -5.76 -4.55
N SER A 198 -11.93 -5.78 -3.26
CA SER A 198 -13.33 -5.66 -2.84
C SER A 198 -13.91 -4.28 -3.14
N LEU A 199 -13.13 -3.21 -2.88
CA LEU A 199 -13.55 -1.84 -3.19
C LEU A 199 -13.69 -1.62 -4.70
N GLU A 200 -12.79 -2.17 -5.51
CA GLU A 200 -12.90 -2.09 -6.98
C GLU A 200 -14.20 -2.72 -7.49
N ALA A 201 -14.59 -3.88 -6.94
CA ALA A 201 -15.87 -4.51 -7.26
C ALA A 201 -17.07 -3.64 -6.84
N GLU A 202 -17.04 -3.05 -5.64
CA GLU A 202 -18.10 -2.17 -5.15
C GLU A 202 -18.23 -0.89 -6.01
N VAL A 203 -17.11 -0.33 -6.46
CA VAL A 203 -17.09 0.84 -7.35
C VAL A 203 -17.67 0.49 -8.72
N THR A 204 -17.40 -0.70 -9.25
CA THR A 204 -18.01 -1.17 -10.50
C THR A 204 -19.54 -1.28 -10.35
N ASP A 205 -20.03 -1.93 -9.28
CA ASP A 205 -21.47 -2.05 -9.02
C ASP A 205 -22.14 -0.68 -8.87
N LEU A 206 -21.50 0.26 -8.17
CA LEU A 206 -21.99 1.63 -8.01
C LEU A 206 -21.94 2.44 -9.31
N ALA A 207 -20.99 2.18 -10.20
CA ALA A 207 -20.93 2.86 -11.50
C ALA A 207 -22.05 2.39 -12.43
N GLU A 208 -22.43 1.12 -12.36
CA GLU A 208 -23.48 0.51 -13.17
C GLU A 208 -24.90 0.81 -12.65
N GLY A 209 -25.06 0.96 -11.33
CA GLY A 209 -26.37 1.19 -10.70
C GLY A 209 -26.83 2.63 -10.55
N ARG A 210 -26.13 3.63 -11.12
CA ARG A 210 -26.48 5.06 -10.94
C ARG A 210 -27.20 5.68 -12.12
N SER A 211 -28.25 6.44 -11.82
CA SER A 211 -28.89 7.32 -12.80
C SER A 211 -27.99 8.49 -13.16
N PHE A 212 -28.05 8.91 -14.42
CA PHE A 212 -27.33 10.07 -14.94
C PHE A 212 -28.17 10.80 -15.99
N ALA A 213 -27.79 12.04 -16.30
CA ALA A 213 -28.46 12.86 -17.31
C ALA A 213 -27.47 13.39 -18.34
N VAL A 214 -27.87 13.38 -19.61
CA VAL A 214 -27.16 13.99 -20.74
C VAL A 214 -28.08 15.02 -21.36
N SER A 215 -27.58 16.24 -21.55
CA SER A 215 -28.35 17.33 -22.14
C SER A 215 -27.66 17.89 -23.38
N ASN A 216 -28.46 18.37 -24.32
CA ASN A 216 -27.99 19.13 -25.47
C ASN A 216 -28.88 20.37 -25.66
N GLU A 217 -28.29 21.47 -26.10
CA GLU A 217 -28.99 22.75 -26.29
C GLU A 217 -28.55 23.40 -27.61
N ILE A 218 -29.53 23.88 -28.38
CA ILE A 218 -29.29 24.58 -29.64
C ILE A 218 -30.12 25.87 -29.67
N ALA A 219 -29.43 27.01 -29.64
CA ALA A 219 -30.05 28.33 -29.68
C ALA A 219 -30.51 28.76 -31.08
N ALA A 220 -29.86 28.25 -32.14
CA ALA A 220 -30.16 28.62 -33.53
C ALA A 220 -31.61 28.29 -33.92
N GLY A 221 -32.16 28.97 -34.93
CA GLY A 221 -33.47 28.68 -35.48
C GLY A 221 -33.42 27.56 -36.53
N THR A 222 -34.39 26.65 -36.51
CA THR A 222 -34.57 25.66 -37.57
C THR A 222 -35.96 25.82 -38.17
N PRO A 223 -36.09 26.02 -39.51
CA PRO A 223 -37.38 26.10 -40.16
C PRO A 223 -38.12 24.77 -40.09
N LEU A 224 -39.43 24.82 -39.88
CA LEU A 224 -40.29 23.65 -39.87
C LEU A 224 -40.72 23.29 -41.29
N SER A 225 -41.10 22.01 -41.48
CA SER A 225 -41.63 21.48 -42.74
C SER A 225 -42.89 20.67 -42.47
N SER A 226 -43.61 20.29 -43.52
CA SER A 226 -44.77 19.38 -43.42
C SER A 226 -44.43 18.00 -42.90
N THR A 227 -43.17 17.59 -43.05
CA THR A 227 -42.68 16.29 -42.59
C THR A 227 -41.95 16.48 -41.27
N ALA A 228 -42.21 15.59 -40.31
CA ALA A 228 -41.49 15.59 -39.04
C ALA A 228 -40.00 15.39 -39.30
N ALA A 229 -39.20 16.34 -38.83
CA ALA A 229 -37.75 16.30 -38.94
C ALA A 229 -37.11 16.50 -37.57
N SER A 230 -35.97 15.84 -37.33
CA SER A 230 -35.18 16.05 -36.11
C SER A 230 -34.74 17.51 -36.04
N VAL A 231 -35.01 18.15 -34.91
CA VAL A 231 -34.56 19.51 -34.63
C VAL A 231 -33.50 19.55 -33.53
N ILE A 232 -33.39 18.53 -32.70
CA ILE A 232 -32.30 18.39 -31.72
C ILE A 232 -32.19 16.93 -31.31
N ASP A 233 -30.97 16.47 -31.06
CA ASP A 233 -30.69 15.10 -30.66
C ASP A 233 -29.75 15.03 -29.44
N VAL A 234 -29.80 13.89 -28.77
CA VAL A 234 -28.91 13.50 -27.67
C VAL A 234 -28.68 12.00 -27.75
N SER A 235 -27.45 11.55 -27.44
CA SER A 235 -27.13 10.12 -27.41
C SER A 235 -26.85 9.67 -25.98
N VAL A 236 -27.35 8.50 -25.62
CA VAL A 236 -27.15 7.87 -24.31
C VAL A 236 -26.58 6.48 -24.52
N THR A 237 -25.51 6.14 -23.79
CA THR A 237 -25.00 4.77 -23.69
C THR A 237 -25.42 4.19 -22.35
N ALA A 238 -26.21 3.12 -22.35
CA ALA A 238 -26.66 2.47 -21.14
C ALA A 238 -25.59 1.50 -20.60
N PRO A 239 -25.13 1.64 -19.35
CA PRO A 239 -24.21 0.66 -18.74
C PRO A 239 -24.91 -0.67 -18.45
N VAL A 240 -26.20 -0.63 -18.10
CA VAL A 240 -27.06 -1.78 -17.78
C VAL A 240 -28.42 -1.61 -18.43
N ASP A 241 -29.27 -2.65 -18.39
CA ASP A 241 -30.66 -2.54 -18.83
C ASP A 241 -31.38 -1.46 -18.02
N GLY A 242 -32.21 -0.65 -18.67
CA GLY A 242 -32.90 0.43 -18.00
C GLY A 242 -33.81 1.23 -18.90
N GLN A 243 -34.11 2.44 -18.46
CA GLN A 243 -35.00 3.36 -19.17
C GLN A 243 -34.34 4.72 -19.35
N VAL A 244 -34.57 5.32 -20.51
CA VAL A 244 -34.19 6.70 -20.81
C VAL A 244 -35.45 7.56 -20.88
N THR A 245 -35.55 8.53 -19.96
CA THR A 245 -36.61 9.54 -19.99
C THR A 245 -36.10 10.79 -20.69
N ILE A 246 -36.70 11.12 -21.83
CA ILE A 246 -36.40 12.31 -22.62
C ILE A 246 -37.35 13.43 -22.20
N ASN A 247 -36.79 14.54 -21.71
CA ASN A 247 -37.48 15.79 -21.47
C ASN A 247 -36.99 16.82 -22.50
N TYR A 248 -37.91 17.54 -23.13
CA TYR A 248 -37.53 18.61 -24.06
C TYR A 248 -38.31 19.90 -23.83
N SER A 249 -37.72 21.00 -24.27
CA SER A 249 -38.33 22.32 -24.34
C SER A 249 -37.83 23.05 -25.57
N THR A 250 -38.71 23.69 -26.33
CA THR A 250 -38.34 24.55 -27.45
C THR A 250 -39.39 25.64 -27.65
N ASN A 251 -38.99 26.79 -28.16
CA ASN A 251 -39.92 27.83 -28.56
C ASN A 251 -40.26 27.67 -30.05
N ALA A 252 -41.54 27.61 -30.38
CA ALA A 252 -42.02 27.59 -31.75
C ALA A 252 -42.61 28.94 -32.13
N THR A 253 -42.36 29.34 -33.36
CA THR A 253 -43.03 30.44 -34.05
C THR A 253 -43.75 29.87 -35.26
N VAL A 254 -45.02 30.20 -35.41
CA VAL A 254 -45.78 29.94 -36.64
C VAL A 254 -46.46 31.23 -37.08
N SER A 255 -46.37 31.54 -38.38
CA SER A 255 -47.15 32.62 -38.99
C SER A 255 -48.26 32.04 -39.84
N THR A 256 -49.33 32.77 -40.12
CA THR A 256 -50.45 32.30 -40.98
C THR A 256 -50.91 33.34 -42.00
N SER A 257 -51.45 32.88 -43.12
CA SER A 257 -52.22 33.70 -44.06
C SER A 257 -53.52 32.99 -44.44
N GLY A 258 -54.38 32.74 -43.45
CA GLY A 258 -55.79 32.38 -43.68
C GLY A 258 -56.25 30.97 -43.32
N SER A 259 -55.42 30.09 -42.73
CA SER A 259 -55.85 28.78 -42.20
C SER A 259 -55.16 28.40 -40.88
N PHE A 260 -55.68 27.38 -40.19
CA PHE A 260 -55.11 26.84 -38.95
C PHE A 260 -53.71 26.28 -39.20
N THR A 261 -52.74 26.61 -38.35
CA THR A 261 -51.36 26.11 -38.44
C THR A 261 -50.94 25.60 -37.07
N TYR A 262 -50.33 24.41 -37.03
CA TYR A 262 -49.94 23.72 -35.80
C TYR A 262 -48.47 23.32 -35.86
N ALA A 263 -47.63 23.96 -35.05
CA ALA A 263 -46.31 23.41 -34.75
C ALA A 263 -46.46 22.32 -33.70
N THR A 264 -46.06 21.10 -34.06
CA THR A 264 -46.15 19.94 -33.18
C THR A 264 -44.76 19.33 -33.02
N CYS A 265 -44.37 18.99 -31.79
CA CYS A 265 -43.09 18.33 -31.50
C CYS A 265 -43.31 17.13 -30.58
N ALA A 266 -42.50 16.08 -30.77
CA ALA A 266 -42.43 14.93 -29.87
C ALA A 266 -41.05 14.25 -29.93
N PRO A 267 -40.61 13.56 -28.86
CA PRO A 267 -39.36 12.80 -28.84
C PRO A 267 -39.52 11.39 -29.47
N PHE A 268 -38.47 10.96 -30.15
CA PHE A 268 -38.33 9.66 -30.82
C PHE A 268 -36.91 9.11 -30.65
N GLU A 269 -36.72 7.81 -30.89
CA GLU A 269 -35.40 7.33 -31.29
C GLU A 269 -35.09 7.89 -32.69
N THR A 270 -33.85 8.32 -32.92
CA THR A 270 -33.47 8.99 -34.17
C THR A 270 -33.70 8.10 -35.40
N THR A 271 -33.53 6.79 -35.25
CA THR A 271 -33.79 5.78 -36.30
C THR A 271 -35.28 5.52 -36.52
N SER A 272 -36.14 5.90 -35.58
CA SER A 272 -37.58 5.65 -35.60
C SER A 272 -38.39 6.89 -35.99
N ILE A 273 -37.76 7.99 -36.44
CA ILE A 273 -38.47 9.21 -36.85
C ILE A 273 -39.40 8.84 -38.01
N PRO A 274 -40.73 8.82 -37.83
CA PRO A 274 -41.61 8.34 -38.88
C PRO A 274 -41.84 9.45 -39.91
N GLY A 275 -41.59 9.17 -41.19
CA GLY A 275 -41.81 10.13 -42.28
C GLY A 275 -43.28 10.51 -42.53
N SER A 276 -44.26 9.84 -41.91
CA SER A 276 -45.69 10.04 -42.19
C SER A 276 -46.61 9.95 -40.96
N VAL A 277 -46.06 10.02 -39.74
CA VAL A 277 -46.88 9.95 -38.53
C VAL A 277 -47.41 11.32 -38.15
N ASN A 278 -48.69 11.36 -37.82
CA ASN A 278 -49.34 12.52 -37.26
C ASN A 278 -48.90 12.67 -35.79
N LEU A 279 -47.98 13.62 -35.53
CA LEU A 279 -47.39 13.81 -34.19
C LEU A 279 -48.46 14.01 -33.09
N SER A 280 -49.66 14.50 -33.44
CA SER A 280 -50.80 14.67 -32.54
C SER A 280 -51.24 13.40 -31.79
N ASP A 281 -50.93 12.23 -32.34
CA ASP A 281 -51.39 10.95 -31.80
C ASP A 281 -50.41 10.39 -30.74
N ILE A 282 -49.28 11.07 -30.52
CA ILE A 282 -48.16 10.60 -29.69
C ILE A 282 -47.75 11.67 -28.69
N GLY A 283 -48.65 12.02 -27.76
CA GLY A 283 -48.33 12.83 -26.57
C GLY A 283 -47.63 14.16 -26.85
N SER A 284 -47.83 14.73 -28.04
CA SER A 284 -47.10 15.89 -28.52
C SER A 284 -47.56 17.20 -27.88
N SER A 285 -46.66 18.15 -27.74
CA SER A 285 -47.03 19.54 -27.46
C SER A 285 -47.33 20.28 -28.78
N THR A 286 -48.30 21.19 -28.74
CA THR A 286 -48.74 21.97 -29.92
C THR A 286 -48.81 23.46 -29.63
N VAL A 287 -48.40 24.29 -30.59
CA VAL A 287 -48.67 25.75 -30.63
C VAL A 287 -49.50 26.02 -31.87
N SER A 288 -50.59 26.75 -31.71
CA SER A 288 -51.54 27.05 -32.78
C SER A 288 -51.83 28.55 -32.87
N ASP A 289 -51.99 29.05 -34.09
CA ASP A 289 -52.55 30.38 -34.36
C ASP A 289 -54.03 30.25 -34.76
N TYR A 290 -54.88 31.12 -34.21
CA TYR A 290 -56.33 31.11 -34.42
C TYR A 290 -56.79 32.40 -35.10
N GLY A 291 -56.28 32.70 -36.30
CA GLY A 291 -56.88 33.65 -37.26
C GLY A 291 -57.26 35.04 -36.73
N HIS A 292 -56.51 35.59 -35.76
CA HIS A 292 -56.73 36.95 -35.24
C HIS A 292 -55.76 37.95 -35.90
N GLU A 293 -56.02 39.26 -35.74
CA GLU A 293 -55.35 40.39 -36.45
C GLU A 293 -53.80 40.46 -36.29
N GLN A 294 -53.18 39.57 -35.52
CA GLN A 294 -51.74 39.38 -35.43
C GLN A 294 -51.36 38.07 -36.15
N PRO A 295 -50.67 38.11 -37.31
CA PRO A 295 -50.44 36.93 -38.16
C PRO A 295 -49.32 36.00 -37.65
N ARG A 296 -49.15 35.89 -36.33
CA ARG A 296 -48.04 35.15 -35.70
C ARG A 296 -48.43 34.64 -34.31
N ALA A 297 -48.31 33.32 -34.11
CA ALA A 297 -48.34 32.68 -32.80
C ALA A 297 -46.92 32.28 -32.36
N GLU A 298 -46.63 32.52 -31.09
CA GLU A 298 -45.43 32.07 -30.41
C GLU A 298 -45.84 31.25 -29.18
N GLY A 299 -45.08 30.21 -28.88
CA GLY A 299 -45.27 29.46 -27.65
C GLY A 299 -44.16 28.46 -27.39
N THR A 300 -44.12 27.96 -26.16
CA THR A 300 -43.17 26.93 -25.75
C THR A 300 -43.80 25.56 -25.93
N LEU A 301 -43.08 24.67 -26.61
CA LEU A 301 -43.37 23.26 -26.76
C LEU A 301 -42.49 22.47 -25.81
N SER A 302 -43.09 21.71 -24.92
CA SER A 302 -42.36 20.87 -23.97
C SER A 302 -43.08 19.55 -23.76
N GLY A 303 -42.33 18.50 -23.44
CA GLY A 303 -42.90 17.19 -23.21
C GLY A 303 -41.87 16.19 -22.72
N THR A 304 -42.38 15.03 -22.32
CA THR A 304 -41.60 13.94 -21.75
C THR A 304 -42.01 12.62 -22.38
N ARG A 305 -41.04 11.75 -22.65
CA ARG A 305 -41.31 10.36 -23.05
C ARG A 305 -40.19 9.45 -22.59
N THR A 306 -40.55 8.22 -22.23
CA THR A 306 -39.61 7.22 -21.74
C THR A 306 -39.49 6.08 -22.74
N PHE A 307 -38.27 5.56 -22.88
CA PHE A 307 -37.88 4.46 -23.77
C PHE A 307 -37.08 3.44 -22.97
N ASP A 308 -37.25 2.15 -23.27
CA ASP A 308 -36.38 1.11 -22.73
C ASP A 308 -35.05 1.10 -23.51
N ILE A 309 -33.95 0.73 -22.85
CA ILE A 309 -32.62 0.59 -23.46
C ILE A 309 -31.89 -0.61 -22.85
N ASP A 310 -31.28 -1.44 -23.68
CA ASP A 310 -30.52 -2.61 -23.22
C ASP A 310 -29.09 -2.23 -22.82
N ALA A 311 -28.49 -3.02 -21.95
CA ALA A 311 -27.12 -2.88 -21.49
C ALA A 311 -26.11 -2.80 -22.65
N GLY A 312 -25.17 -1.85 -22.56
CA GLY A 312 -24.13 -1.61 -23.54
C GLY A 312 -24.60 -0.95 -24.85
N GLN A 313 -25.90 -0.69 -25.03
CA GLN A 313 -26.39 -0.01 -26.22
C GLN A 313 -26.17 1.50 -26.13
N THR A 314 -25.78 2.08 -27.27
CA THR A 314 -25.82 3.53 -27.49
C THR A 314 -27.00 3.85 -28.39
N VAL A 315 -27.97 4.61 -27.87
CA VAL A 315 -29.17 5.04 -28.60
C VAL A 315 -29.20 6.56 -28.71
N SER A 316 -29.48 7.06 -29.91
CA SER A 316 -29.73 8.48 -30.16
C SER A 316 -31.22 8.75 -30.10
N TYR A 317 -31.60 9.77 -29.34
CA TYR A 317 -32.96 10.27 -29.23
C TYR A 317 -33.04 11.66 -29.83
N SER A 318 -34.13 11.96 -30.51
CA SER A 318 -34.35 13.24 -31.18
C SER A 318 -35.73 13.80 -30.87
N VAL A 319 -35.83 15.11 -30.72
CA VAL A 319 -37.12 15.80 -30.83
C VAL A 319 -37.37 16.05 -32.31
N ALA A 320 -38.44 15.47 -32.83
CA ALA A 320 -38.90 15.75 -34.18
C ALA A 320 -40.07 16.74 -34.13
N CYS A 321 -40.04 17.74 -35.02
CA CYS A 321 -41.09 18.74 -35.14
C CYS A 321 -41.60 18.82 -36.57
N SER A 322 -42.90 19.10 -36.74
CA SER A 322 -43.52 19.35 -38.04
C SER A 322 -44.52 20.49 -37.96
N ASP A 323 -44.82 21.06 -39.12
CA ASP A 323 -45.93 21.99 -39.32
C ASP A 323 -46.94 21.40 -40.31
N LYS A 324 -48.13 21.05 -39.83
CA LYS A 324 -49.10 20.24 -40.61
C LYS A 324 -49.69 20.97 -41.82
N ASP A 325 -49.65 22.31 -41.83
CA ASP A 325 -50.30 23.13 -42.85
C ASP A 325 -49.30 24.14 -43.45
N LEU A 326 -48.66 23.74 -44.56
CA LEU A 326 -47.59 24.44 -45.31
C LEU A 326 -47.93 25.84 -45.84
N SER A 327 -49.07 26.42 -45.45
CA SER A 327 -49.51 27.70 -46.01
C SER A 327 -48.62 28.89 -45.61
N THR A 328 -47.65 28.70 -44.71
CA THR A 328 -46.79 29.74 -44.15
C THR A 328 -45.49 29.24 -43.48
N SER A 329 -44.62 30.19 -43.08
CA SER A 329 -43.31 29.96 -42.47
C SER A 329 -43.39 29.68 -40.96
N GLY A 330 -42.92 28.51 -40.51
CA GLY A 330 -42.73 28.17 -39.09
C GLY A 330 -41.26 27.90 -38.75
N SER A 331 -40.84 28.15 -37.51
CA SER A 331 -39.50 27.80 -37.01
C SER A 331 -39.50 27.46 -35.53
N VAL A 332 -38.53 26.65 -35.11
CA VAL A 332 -38.22 26.37 -33.70
C VAL A 332 -36.88 26.96 -33.31
N LEU A 333 -36.81 27.49 -32.09
CA LEU A 333 -35.70 28.23 -31.51
C LEU A 333 -35.48 27.78 -30.05
N GLY A 334 -34.28 28.02 -29.52
CA GLY A 334 -33.98 27.77 -28.10
C GLY A 334 -34.38 26.36 -27.64
N ARG A 335 -33.84 25.35 -28.32
CA ARG A 335 -34.16 23.94 -28.08
C ARG A 335 -33.26 23.38 -27.01
N THR A 336 -33.84 22.75 -26.00
CA THR A 336 -33.14 21.95 -24.99
C THR A 336 -33.74 20.55 -25.00
N ILE A 337 -32.88 19.53 -25.01
CA ILE A 337 -33.24 18.13 -24.79
C ILE A 337 -32.39 17.60 -23.64
N THR A 338 -33.00 16.86 -22.72
CA THR A 338 -32.33 16.18 -21.62
C THR A 338 -32.80 14.74 -21.56
N ALA A 339 -31.86 13.81 -21.67
CA ALA A 339 -32.09 12.39 -21.51
C ALA A 339 -31.62 11.96 -20.12
N ILE A 340 -32.50 11.33 -19.35
CA ILE A 340 -32.21 10.82 -18.00
C ILE A 340 -32.24 9.30 -18.06
N PHE A 341 -31.07 8.66 -17.90
CA PHE A 341 -30.98 7.21 -17.78
C PHE A 341 -31.29 6.78 -16.33
N THR A 342 -32.12 5.77 -16.19
CA THR A 342 -32.47 5.13 -14.92
C THR A 342 -32.28 3.61 -15.08
N PRO A 343 -31.40 2.98 -14.30
CA PRO A 343 -31.25 1.52 -14.31
C PRO A 343 -32.56 0.80 -14.02
N ALA A 344 -32.76 -0.37 -14.61
CA ALA A 344 -33.84 -1.27 -14.22
C ALA A 344 -33.62 -1.77 -12.77
N PRO A 345 -34.70 -2.01 -12.01
CA PRO A 345 -34.62 -2.58 -10.66
C PRO A 345 -34.16 -4.05 -10.66
#